data_AF-A0A4S1DZJ8-F1
#
_entry.id   AF-A0A4S1DZJ8-F1
#
_cell.length_a   1.000
_cell.length_b   1.000
_cell.length_c   1.000
_cell.angle_alpha   90.00
_cell.angle_beta   90.00
_cell.angle_gamma   90.00
#
_symmetry.space_group_name_H-M   'P 1'
#
loop_
_entity.id
_entity.type
_entity.pdbx_description
1 polymer ?
#
loop_
_entity_poly.entity_id
_entity_poly.type
_entity_poly.pdbx_seq_one_letter_code
_entity_poly.pdbx_strand_id
1 'polypeptide(L)'
;MIYYNNQLMPNDNSAKLFMVTNSVPFERFEDHEAAIYFEIDQLVDHAVGSGENTIALIENYLEITYTDGRTIEEIVAFLIHTDKLQCALWTLKESWDKFDKTLPEDSLMHGGISKDEAIQIYSETTLRSYLEALAQFKND
;
A
#
# COMPACT_ATOMS: atom_id res chain seq x y z
N MET A 1 6.28 -8.40 -12.44
CA MET A 1 5.97 -7.09 -13.05
C MET A 1 5.16 -6.32 -12.02
N ILE A 2 5.38 -5.01 -11.89
CA ILE A 2 4.72 -4.18 -10.87
C ILE A 2 3.58 -3.43 -11.53
N TYR A 3 2.43 -3.39 -10.87
CA TYR A 3 1.31 -2.54 -11.26
C TYR A 3 1.51 -1.14 -10.67
N TYR A 4 1.56 -0.15 -11.55
CA TYR A 4 1.76 1.25 -11.19
C TYR A 4 0.96 2.14 -12.15
N ASN A 5 0.24 3.12 -11.61
CA ASN A 5 -0.52 4.09 -12.39
C ASN A 5 -0.42 5.47 -11.71
N ASN A 6 0.09 6.48 -12.42
CA ASN A 6 0.34 7.82 -11.87
C ASN A 6 -0.92 8.51 -11.35
N GLN A 7 -2.10 8.20 -11.89
CA GLN A 7 -3.36 8.77 -11.42
C GLN A 7 -3.81 8.18 -10.08
N LEU A 8 -3.42 6.93 -9.81
CA LEU A 8 -3.74 6.23 -8.56
C LEU A 8 -2.64 6.39 -7.50
N MET A 9 -1.40 6.54 -7.96
CA MET A 9 -0.19 6.55 -7.14
C MET A 9 0.72 7.72 -7.55
N PRO A 10 0.29 8.98 -7.38
CA PRO A 10 1.02 10.14 -7.89
C PRO A 10 2.30 10.45 -7.12
N ASN A 11 2.47 9.93 -5.90
CA ASN A 11 3.59 10.26 -5.01
C ASN A 11 4.15 9.03 -4.27
N ASP A 12 5.31 9.20 -3.64
CA ASP A 12 6.04 8.16 -2.91
C ASP A 12 5.18 7.43 -1.87
N ASN A 13 4.35 8.15 -1.11
CA ASN A 13 3.54 7.54 -0.07
C ASN A 13 2.45 6.65 -0.68
N SER A 14 1.73 7.15 -1.70
CA SER A 14 0.74 6.34 -2.42
C SER A 14 1.36 5.15 -3.16
N ALA A 15 2.57 5.31 -3.71
CA ALA A 15 3.33 4.24 -4.32
C ALA A 15 3.68 3.13 -3.31
N LYS A 16 4.21 3.49 -2.13
CA LYS A 16 4.50 2.54 -1.04
C LYS A 16 3.27 1.80 -0.55
N LEU A 17 2.10 2.44 -0.56
CA LEU A 17 0.87 1.86 -0.01
C LEU A 17 0.13 0.95 -0.99
N PHE A 18 0.13 1.28 -2.29
CA PHE A 18 -0.81 0.70 -3.25
C PHE A 18 -0.14 -0.04 -4.40
N MET A 19 1.18 0.05 -4.57
CA MET A 19 1.86 -0.73 -5.60
C MET A 19 1.97 -2.19 -5.20
N VAL A 20 1.75 -3.05 -6.19
CA VAL A 20 1.71 -4.50 -6.00
C VAL A 20 2.32 -5.19 -7.19
N THR A 21 2.82 -6.41 -6.98
CA THR A 21 3.26 -7.25 -8.09
C THR A 21 2.05 -7.81 -8.84
N ASN A 22 1.85 -7.39 -10.10
CA ASN A 22 0.90 -8.02 -11.00
C ASN A 22 1.43 -8.05 -12.45
N SER A 23 1.13 -9.13 -13.16
CA SER A 23 1.57 -9.34 -14.55
C SER A 23 0.71 -8.61 -15.58
N VAL A 24 -0.51 -8.23 -15.20
CA VAL A 24 -1.49 -7.54 -16.03
C VAL A 24 -2.11 -6.38 -15.25
N PRO A 25 -2.56 -5.31 -15.92
CA PRO A 25 -3.37 -4.28 -15.28
C PRO A 25 -4.64 -4.86 -14.66
N PHE A 26 -5.08 -4.31 -13.54
CA PHE A 26 -6.33 -4.73 -12.90
C PHE A 26 -7.53 -4.14 -13.65
N GLU A 27 -8.54 -4.97 -13.93
CA GLU A 27 -9.80 -4.52 -14.53
C GLU A 27 -10.75 -3.92 -13.48
N ARG A 28 -10.65 -4.41 -12.23
CA ARG A 28 -11.53 -4.08 -11.12
C ARG A 28 -10.71 -3.64 -9.90
N PHE A 29 -11.29 -2.71 -9.14
CA PHE A 29 -10.69 -2.25 -7.89
C PHE A 29 -10.53 -3.38 -6.87
N GLU A 30 -11.51 -4.28 -6.75
CA GLU A 30 -11.47 -5.36 -5.76
C GLU A 30 -10.28 -6.31 -5.98
N ASP A 31 -9.86 -6.50 -7.23
CA ASP A 31 -8.69 -7.33 -7.54
C ASP A 31 -7.38 -6.62 -7.12
N HIS A 32 -7.33 -5.29 -7.27
CA HIS A 32 -6.20 -4.48 -6.81
C HIS A 32 -6.15 -4.42 -5.28
N GLU A 33 -7.29 -4.26 -4.61
CA GLU A 33 -7.42 -4.31 -3.15
C GLU A 33 -6.94 -5.66 -2.59
N ALA A 34 -7.37 -6.78 -3.18
CA ALA A 34 -6.92 -8.09 -2.77
C ALA A 34 -5.40 -8.27 -2.92
N ALA A 35 -4.82 -7.71 -3.99
CA ALA A 35 -3.37 -7.72 -4.18
C ALA A 35 -2.63 -6.87 -3.13
N ILE A 36 -3.20 -5.74 -2.71
CA ILE A 36 -2.64 -4.92 -1.63
C ILE A 36 -2.63 -5.71 -0.32
N TYR A 37 -3.70 -6.45 -0.01
CA TYR A 37 -3.73 -7.31 1.19
C TYR A 37 -2.66 -8.39 1.15
N PHE A 38 -2.42 -8.99 -0.02
CA PHE A 38 -1.34 -9.95 -0.20
C PHE A 38 0.05 -9.32 -0.01
N GLU A 39 0.25 -8.09 -0.49
CA GLU A 39 1.50 -7.35 -0.26
C GLU A 39 1.72 -7.07 1.23
N ILE A 40 0.67 -6.65 1.97
CA ILE A 40 0.75 -6.43 3.42
C ILE A 40 1.15 -7.72 4.15
N ASP A 41 0.56 -8.86 3.75
CA ASP A 41 0.90 -10.17 4.30
C ASP A 41 2.40 -10.49 4.12
N GLN A 42 2.95 -10.27 2.92
CA GLN A 42 4.37 -10.45 2.65
C GLN A 42 5.28 -9.53 3.48
N LEU A 43 4.88 -8.26 3.64
CA LEU A 43 5.63 -7.30 4.44
C LEU A 43 5.65 -7.71 5.93
N VAL A 44 4.52 -8.20 6.44
CA VAL A 44 4.42 -8.70 7.81
C VAL A 44 5.23 -9.97 7.99
N ASP A 45 5.11 -10.95 7.10
CA ASP A 45 5.88 -12.20 7.13
C ASP A 45 7.39 -11.91 7.10
N HIS A 46 7.84 -11.03 6.21
CA HIS A 46 9.24 -10.62 6.13
C HIS A 46 9.73 -9.93 7.42
N ALA A 47 8.94 -9.03 8.01
CA ALA A 47 9.29 -8.35 9.26
C ALA A 47 9.40 -9.33 10.43
N VAL A 48 8.44 -10.26 10.54
CA VAL A 48 8.44 -11.33 11.56
C VAL A 48 9.64 -12.26 11.36
N GLY A 49 9.91 -12.70 10.13
CA GLY A 49 11.05 -13.55 9.77
C GLY A 49 12.41 -12.88 10.01
N SER A 50 12.47 -11.56 9.90
CA SER A 50 13.66 -10.75 10.20
C SER A 50 13.87 -10.47 11.70
N GLY A 51 12.92 -10.87 12.55
CA GLY A 51 12.96 -10.65 13.99
C GLY A 51 12.58 -9.22 14.43
N GLU A 52 11.92 -8.44 13.57
CA GLU A 52 11.37 -7.14 13.97
C GLU A 52 10.18 -7.34 14.93
N ASN A 53 10.01 -6.40 15.86
CA ASN A 53 8.82 -6.38 16.71
C ASN A 53 7.67 -5.69 15.94
N THR A 54 7.00 -6.46 15.10
CA THR A 54 5.90 -5.98 14.24
C THR A 54 4.80 -5.28 15.03
N ILE A 55 4.41 -5.82 16.18
CA ILE A 55 3.38 -5.21 17.03
C ILE A 55 3.82 -3.82 17.47
N ALA A 56 5.05 -3.68 17.98
CA ALA A 56 5.57 -2.39 18.39
C ALA A 56 5.69 -1.39 17.22
N LEU A 57 6.01 -1.86 16.01
CA LEU A 57 6.00 -0.99 14.83
C LEU A 57 4.60 -0.44 14.56
N ILE A 58 3.59 -1.32 14.54
CA ILE A 58 2.20 -0.94 14.29
C ILE A 58 1.71 0.07 15.34
N GLU A 59 1.92 -0.22 16.62
CA GLU A 59 1.49 0.66 17.71
C GLU A 59 2.18 2.03 17.65
N ASN A 60 3.49 2.07 17.37
CA ASN A 60 4.25 3.31 17.32
C ASN A 60 3.91 4.18 16.11
N TYR A 61 3.79 3.58 14.92
CA TYR A 61 3.54 4.36 13.69
C TYR A 61 2.07 4.76 13.54
N LEU A 62 1.14 3.87 13.90
CA LEU A 62 -0.28 4.14 13.73
C LEU A 62 -0.90 4.80 14.98
N GLU A 63 -0.16 4.90 16.08
CA GLU A 63 -0.61 5.45 17.38
C GLU A 63 -1.87 4.74 17.92
N ILE A 64 -1.91 3.41 17.76
CA ILE A 64 -3.02 2.55 18.19
C ILE A 64 -2.52 1.49 19.17
N THR A 65 -3.44 0.89 19.93
CA THR A 65 -3.14 -0.26 20.79
C THR A 65 -3.48 -1.55 20.05
N TYR A 66 -2.50 -2.44 19.92
CA TYR A 66 -2.71 -3.74 19.32
C TYR A 66 -3.26 -4.72 20.37
N THR A 67 -4.38 -5.37 20.07
CA THR A 67 -5.08 -6.22 21.06
C THR A 67 -5.34 -7.65 20.59
N ASP A 68 -4.95 -7.98 19.35
CA ASP A 68 -5.12 -9.31 18.75
C ASP A 68 -3.97 -10.27 19.12
N GLY A 69 -3.94 -11.44 18.50
CA GLY A 69 -2.93 -12.46 18.75
C GLY A 69 -1.58 -12.16 18.09
N ARG A 70 -0.70 -13.17 17.99
CA ARG A 70 0.70 -12.98 17.53
C ARG A 70 1.02 -13.68 16.22
N THR A 71 0.03 -14.30 15.60
CA THR A 71 0.22 -14.92 14.29
C THR A 71 0.26 -13.85 13.20
N ILE A 72 0.91 -14.16 12.08
CA ILE A 72 0.97 -13.27 10.91
C ILE A 72 -0.45 -12.93 10.44
N GLU A 73 -1.32 -13.94 10.36
CA GLU A 73 -2.72 -13.80 9.96
C GLU A 73 -3.50 -12.82 10.84
N GLU A 74 -3.33 -12.88 12.16
CA GLU A 74 -3.97 -11.95 13.11
C GLU A 74 -3.44 -10.52 12.96
N ILE A 75 -2.13 -10.36 12.79
CA ILE A 75 -1.49 -9.05 12.61
C ILE A 75 -1.96 -8.39 11.31
N VAL A 76 -1.99 -9.17 10.23
CA VAL A 76 -2.46 -8.72 8.90
C VAL A 76 -3.95 -8.37 8.97
N ALA A 77 -4.76 -9.23 9.58
CA ALA A 77 -6.18 -8.97 9.76
C ALA A 77 -6.41 -7.67 10.55
N PHE A 78 -5.68 -7.45 11.65
CA PHE A 78 -5.77 -6.21 12.40
C PHE A 78 -5.40 -5.00 11.54
N LEU A 79 -4.27 -5.05 10.83
CA LEU A 79 -3.81 -3.95 9.96
C LEU A 79 -4.83 -3.58 8.90
N ILE A 80 -5.37 -4.58 8.19
CA ILE A 80 -6.39 -4.40 7.15
C ILE A 80 -7.62 -3.68 7.70
N HIS A 81 -8.02 -3.97 8.93
CA HIS A 81 -9.19 -3.34 9.55
C HIS A 81 -8.89 -2.02 10.28
N THR A 82 -7.66 -1.50 10.23
CA THR A 82 -7.37 -0.19 10.82
C THR A 82 -8.05 0.94 10.06
N ASP A 83 -8.55 1.94 10.79
CA ASP A 83 -9.20 3.12 10.21
C ASP A 83 -8.28 3.83 9.20
N LYS A 84 -6.97 3.91 9.49
CA LYS A 84 -5.99 4.54 8.61
C LYS A 84 -5.90 3.83 7.25
N LEU A 85 -5.81 2.50 7.24
CA LEU A 85 -5.72 1.74 5.99
C LEU A 85 -7.05 1.77 5.23
N GLN A 86 -8.18 1.63 5.94
CA GLN A 86 -9.49 1.74 5.32
C GLN A 86 -9.74 3.12 4.68
N CYS A 87 -9.28 4.20 5.32
CA CYS A 87 -9.31 5.54 4.73
C CYS A 87 -8.43 5.63 3.48
N ALA A 88 -7.22 5.07 3.52
CA ALA A 88 -6.31 5.07 2.38
C ALA A 88 -6.90 4.30 1.19
N LEU A 89 -7.49 3.14 1.42
CA LEU A 89 -8.18 2.34 0.41
C LEU A 89 -9.42 3.04 -0.14
N TRP A 90 -10.17 3.75 0.71
CA TRP A 90 -11.30 4.56 0.26
C TRP A 90 -10.85 5.67 -0.71
N THR A 91 -9.79 6.40 -0.37
CA THR A 91 -9.22 7.41 -1.27
C THR A 91 -8.70 6.80 -2.57
N LEU A 92 -8.06 5.63 -2.51
CA LEU A 92 -7.65 4.90 -3.70
C LEU A 92 -8.85 4.52 -4.57
N LYS A 93 -9.94 4.05 -3.96
CA LYS A 93 -11.18 3.70 -4.66
C LYS A 93 -11.82 4.91 -5.33
N GLU A 94 -11.87 6.05 -4.65
CA GLU A 94 -12.36 7.28 -5.25
C GLU A 94 -11.54 7.71 -6.46
N SER A 95 -10.21 7.57 -6.39
CA SER A 95 -9.32 7.79 -7.53
C SER A 95 -9.53 6.76 -8.63
N TRP A 96 -9.77 5.49 -8.27
CA TRP A 96 -10.09 4.41 -9.20
C TRP A 96 -11.38 4.68 -9.99
N ASP A 97 -12.40 5.26 -9.36
CA ASP A 97 -13.66 5.57 -10.03
C ASP A 97 -13.55 6.79 -10.95
N LYS A 98 -12.54 7.64 -10.75
CA LYS A 98 -12.36 8.91 -11.47
C LYS A 98 -11.26 8.88 -12.54
N PHE A 99 -10.33 7.92 -12.50
CA PHE A 99 -9.16 7.95 -13.39
C PHE A 99 -9.54 7.70 -14.86
N ASP A 100 -8.81 8.38 -15.75
CA ASP A 100 -9.00 8.25 -17.19
C ASP A 100 -8.31 6.99 -17.70
N LYS A 101 -9.12 5.98 -18.05
CA LYS A 101 -8.68 4.70 -18.63
C LYS A 101 -8.15 4.82 -20.07
N THR A 102 -8.34 5.96 -20.72
CA THR A 102 -7.85 6.18 -22.11
C THR A 102 -6.41 6.65 -22.14
N LEU A 103 -5.87 7.08 -21.00
CA LEU A 103 -4.48 7.51 -20.86
C LEU A 103 -3.56 6.34 -20.47
N PRO A 104 -2.29 6.36 -20.93
CA PRO A 104 -1.27 5.44 -20.43
C PRO A 104 -1.08 5.56 -18.92
N GLU A 105 -0.81 4.44 -18.25
CA GLU A 105 -0.62 4.37 -16.80
C GLU A 105 0.54 5.26 -16.30
N ASP A 106 1.57 5.45 -17.12
CA ASP A 106 2.78 6.25 -16.88
C ASP A 106 2.72 7.64 -17.52
N SER A 107 1.53 8.12 -17.89
CA SER A 107 1.37 9.41 -18.54
C SER A 107 1.82 10.57 -17.63
N LEU A 108 2.95 11.17 -17.98
CA LEU A 108 3.49 12.37 -17.32
C LEU A 108 2.54 13.58 -17.37
N MET A 109 1.46 13.52 -18.16
CA MET A 109 0.45 14.60 -18.24
C MET A 109 -0.26 14.87 -16.90
N HIS A 110 -0.35 13.87 -16.01
CA HIS A 110 -0.93 14.04 -14.68
C HIS A 110 0.11 14.38 -13.60
N GLY A 111 1.38 14.56 -13.97
CA GLY A 111 2.48 14.65 -13.00
C GLY A 111 2.68 13.33 -12.25
N GLY A 112 3.60 13.35 -11.28
CA GLY A 112 3.93 12.21 -10.44
C GLY A 112 5.29 11.60 -10.74
N ILE A 113 5.62 10.54 -9.98
CA ILE A 113 6.91 9.85 -10.08
C ILE A 113 7.00 9.02 -11.37
N SER A 114 8.23 8.76 -11.81
CA SER A 114 8.45 7.90 -12.98
C SER A 114 8.23 6.42 -12.64
N LYS A 115 7.95 5.57 -13.65
CA LYS A 115 7.84 4.13 -13.43
C LYS A 115 9.13 3.51 -12.87
N ASP A 116 10.30 4.00 -13.27
CA ASP A 116 11.59 3.52 -12.76
C ASP A 116 11.77 3.88 -11.27
N GLU A 117 11.37 5.10 -10.90
CA GLU A 117 11.35 5.56 -9.51
C GLU A 117 10.36 4.78 -8.66
N ALA A 118 9.17 4.49 -9.20
CA ALA A 118 8.20 3.60 -8.57
C ALA A 118 8.78 2.20 -8.33
N ILE A 119 9.45 1.60 -9.33
CA ILE A 119 10.11 0.30 -9.16
C ILE A 119 11.16 0.35 -8.05
N GLN A 120 11.95 1.42 -7.98
CA GLN A 120 12.93 1.58 -6.91
C GLN A 120 12.25 1.66 -5.54
N ILE A 121 11.23 2.49 -5.39
CA ILE A 121 10.44 2.62 -4.16
C ILE A 121 9.88 1.27 -3.72
N TYR A 122 9.32 0.49 -4.65
CA TYR A 122 8.80 -0.85 -4.35
C TYR A 122 9.90 -1.76 -3.78
N SER A 123 11.07 -1.77 -4.43
CA SER A 123 12.18 -2.65 -4.02
C SER A 123 12.76 -2.32 -2.65
N GLU A 124 12.59 -1.08 -2.20
CA GLU A 124 13.05 -0.59 -0.89
C GLU A 124 11.93 -0.60 0.16
N THR A 125 10.70 -0.98 -0.22
CA THR A 125 9.56 -0.96 0.70
C THR A 125 9.67 -2.09 1.72
N THR A 126 9.67 -1.70 2.99
CA THR A 126 9.59 -2.57 4.16
C THR A 126 8.31 -2.29 4.93
N LEU A 127 7.94 -3.17 5.87
CA LEU A 127 6.80 -2.92 6.75
C LEU A 127 6.91 -1.57 7.47
N ARG A 128 8.12 -1.19 7.89
CA ARG A 128 8.37 0.10 8.54
C ARG A 128 8.02 1.28 7.64
N SER A 129 8.56 1.29 6.42
CA SER A 129 8.30 2.39 5.47
C SER A 129 6.84 2.40 5.00
N TYR A 130 6.20 1.23 4.94
CA TYR A 130 4.77 1.11 4.67
C TYR A 130 3.93 1.75 5.77
N LEU A 131 4.19 1.41 7.04
CA LEU A 131 3.48 1.98 8.19
C LEU A 131 3.74 3.48 8.34
N GLU A 132 4.96 3.94 8.02
CA GLU A 132 5.27 5.37 7.98
C GLU A 132 4.47 6.10 6.90
N ALA A 133 4.42 5.56 5.69
CA ALA A 133 3.61 6.11 4.60
C ALA A 133 2.12 6.13 5.00
N LEU A 134 1.63 5.08 5.65
CA LEU A 134 0.26 4.98 6.13
C LEU A 134 -0.05 6.00 7.22
N ALA A 135 0.89 6.22 8.14
CA ALA A 135 0.75 7.21 9.21
C ALA A 135 0.67 8.64 8.66
N GLN A 136 1.43 8.92 7.60
CA GLN A 136 1.50 10.22 6.93
C GLN A 136 0.43 10.42 5.86
N PHE A 137 -0.30 9.37 5.47
CA PHE A 137 -1.34 9.44 4.46
C PHE A 137 -2.48 10.34 4.95
N LYS A 138 -2.70 11.43 4.22
CA LYS A 138 -3.81 12.36 4.46
C LYS A 138 -4.82 12.21 3.34
N ASN A 139 -6.10 12.19 3.71
CA ASN A 139 -7.18 12.40 2.75
C ASN A 139 -7.13 13.88 2.35
N ASP A 140 -6.47 14.17 1.22
CA ASP A 140 -6.60 15.46 0.53
C ASP A 140 -7.85 15.46 -0.37
#